data_AF-A0A523TQI5-F1
#
_entry.id   AF-A0A523TQI5-F1
#
_cell.length_a   1.000
_cell.length_b   1.000
_cell.length_c   1.000
_cell.angle_alpha   90.00
_cell.angle_beta   90.00
_cell.angle_gamma   90.00
#
_symmetry.space_group_name_H-M   'P 1'
#
loop_
_entity.id
_entity.type
_entity.pdbx_description
1 polymer ?
#
loop_
_entity_poly.entity_id
_entity_poly.type
_entity_poly.pdbx_seq_one_letter_code
_entity_poly.pdbx_strand_id
1 'polypeptide(L)'
;MKGTVNGSRILVMGRKGGRQKMMQLKDVLTTGEVATLLKVTTNTVAKWFDAGLIDGFKHPGSNTRRISKPEFLKFVDKHNVPIKRLQKEPFLTTAQCARLCFVTTNTITKWIDRSILPGFSLGTERRLVFHRDLIRFMKDKKIPLIRAKDFVPTMVGEEKKPKKKKPRKKKAGRKGKKRGRRKR
;
A
#
# COMPACT_ATOMS: atom_id res chain seq x y z
N MET A 1 -51.55 -13.64 26.29
CA MET A 1 -51.42 -13.35 24.84
C MET A 1 -50.89 -11.94 24.67
N LYS A 2 -49.97 -11.77 23.71
CA LYS A 2 -49.37 -10.52 23.18
C LYS A 2 -48.39 -9.77 24.08
N GLY A 3 -47.11 -10.14 23.93
CA GLY A 3 -46.00 -9.23 24.19
C GLY A 3 -45.96 -8.11 23.13
N THR A 4 -45.49 -6.93 23.55
CA THR A 4 -45.14 -5.85 22.63
C THR A 4 -43.70 -5.46 22.93
N VAL A 5 -42.87 -5.60 21.91
CA VAL A 5 -41.43 -5.42 21.91
C VAL A 5 -41.03 -3.94 21.93
N ASN A 6 -40.01 -3.66 22.72
CA ASN A 6 -39.30 -2.38 22.81
C ASN A 6 -38.81 -1.90 21.43
N GLY A 7 -39.33 -0.77 20.98
CA GLY A 7 -38.83 -0.02 19.82
C GLY A 7 -37.58 0.77 20.19
N SER A 8 -36.42 0.12 20.18
CA SER A 8 -35.11 0.76 20.27
C SER A 8 -34.92 1.74 19.10
N ARG A 9 -35.00 3.04 19.36
CA ARG A 9 -34.51 4.08 18.45
C ARG A 9 -33.01 3.90 18.27
N ILE A 10 -32.60 3.31 17.15
CA ILE A 10 -31.21 3.27 16.71
C ILE A 10 -30.81 4.72 16.39
N LEU A 11 -30.12 5.36 17.33
CA LEU A 11 -29.44 6.62 17.09
C LEU A 11 -28.27 6.34 16.15
N VAL A 12 -28.46 6.58 14.85
CA VAL A 12 -27.39 6.61 13.86
C VAL A 12 -26.48 7.79 14.19
N MET A 13 -25.47 7.57 15.04
CA MET A 13 -24.43 8.56 15.30
C MET A 13 -23.63 8.79 14.03
N GLY A 14 -23.93 9.90 13.36
CA GLY A 14 -23.18 10.40 12.20
C GLY A 14 -21.71 10.60 12.55
N ARG A 15 -20.83 9.89 11.84
CA ARG A 15 -19.37 10.03 11.88
C ARG A 15 -18.94 11.41 11.34
N LYS A 16 -19.12 12.49 12.10
CA LYS A 16 -18.74 13.87 11.71
C LYS A 16 -17.31 14.29 12.10
N GLY A 17 -16.42 13.36 12.44
CA GLY A 17 -15.08 13.70 12.96
C GLY A 17 -13.97 13.87 11.92
N GLY A 18 -14.16 14.62 10.83
CA GLY A 18 -12.97 15.06 10.07
C GLY A 18 -13.10 15.26 8.57
N ARG A 19 -14.30 15.57 8.08
CA ARG A 19 -14.37 16.49 6.93
C ARG A 19 -13.65 17.81 7.25
N GLN A 20 -13.71 18.26 8.51
CA GLN A 20 -13.14 19.53 8.98
C GLN A 20 -11.61 19.69 8.76
N LYS A 21 -10.79 18.64 8.94
CA LYS A 21 -9.33 18.78 8.72
C LYS A 21 -8.94 18.76 7.24
N MET A 22 -9.75 18.15 6.37
CA MET A 22 -9.55 18.26 4.91
C MET A 22 -9.99 19.61 4.36
N MET A 23 -10.92 20.31 5.03
CA MET A 23 -11.32 21.66 4.63
C MET A 23 -10.17 22.68 4.72
N GLN A 24 -9.15 22.45 5.56
CA GLN A 24 -7.95 23.30 5.69
C GLN A 24 -6.83 22.99 4.68
N LEU A 25 -6.99 21.98 3.82
CA LEU A 25 -6.00 21.71 2.77
C LEU A 25 -6.02 22.84 1.73
N LYS A 26 -4.83 23.26 1.30
CA LYS A 26 -4.63 24.17 0.16
C LYS A 26 -5.46 23.70 -1.04
N ASP A 27 -5.96 24.66 -1.82
CA ASP A 27 -6.79 24.35 -2.99
C ASP A 27 -6.01 23.61 -4.08
N VAL A 28 -4.69 23.80 -4.11
CA VAL A 28 -3.77 23.12 -5.02
C VAL A 28 -2.64 22.47 -4.22
N LEU A 29 -2.43 21.18 -4.46
CA LEU A 29 -1.42 20.34 -3.83
C LEU A 29 -0.33 19.98 -4.83
N THR A 30 0.91 19.94 -4.35
CA THR A 30 2.05 19.39 -5.07
C THR A 30 2.12 17.86 -4.93
N THR A 31 2.85 17.18 -5.81
CA THR A 31 3.10 15.74 -5.68
C THR A 31 3.79 15.37 -4.37
N GLY A 32 4.64 16.25 -3.83
CA GLY A 32 5.26 16.12 -2.52
C GLY A 32 4.24 16.11 -1.38
N GLU A 33 3.33 17.08 -1.39
CA GLU A 33 2.28 17.19 -0.36
C GLU A 33 1.33 15.99 -0.41
N VAL A 34 0.89 15.57 -1.61
CA VAL A 34 0.06 14.36 -1.78
C VAL A 34 0.78 13.11 -1.29
N ALA A 35 2.09 12.99 -1.57
CA ALA A 35 2.90 11.87 -1.14
C ALA A 35 2.97 11.76 0.39
N THR A 36 3.19 12.88 1.08
CA THR A 36 3.20 12.93 2.55
C THR A 36 1.83 12.59 3.15
N LEU A 37 0.74 13.10 2.56
CA LEU A 37 -0.61 12.82 3.05
C LEU A 37 -0.97 11.33 2.93
N LEU A 38 -0.58 10.70 1.83
CA LEU A 38 -0.86 9.28 1.54
C LEU A 38 0.24 8.32 2.04
N LYS A 39 1.31 8.84 2.68
CA LYS A 39 2.47 8.06 3.11
C LYS A 39 3.06 7.20 1.98
N VAL A 40 3.14 7.77 0.79
CA VAL A 40 3.76 7.14 -0.40
C VAL A 40 4.94 7.98 -0.87
N THR A 41 5.71 7.45 -1.82
CA THR A 41 6.79 8.21 -2.43
C THR A 41 6.26 9.17 -3.49
N THR A 42 6.95 10.30 -3.67
CA THR A 42 6.65 11.28 -4.73
C THR A 42 6.63 10.65 -6.13
N ASN A 43 7.53 9.70 -6.39
CA ASN A 43 7.57 8.92 -7.63
C ASN A 43 6.29 8.08 -7.83
N THR A 44 5.72 7.53 -6.75
CA THR A 44 4.44 6.79 -6.84
C THR A 44 3.30 7.71 -7.25
N VAL A 45 3.22 8.90 -6.67
CA VAL A 45 2.22 9.91 -7.06
C VAL A 45 2.43 10.39 -8.49
N ALA A 46 3.69 10.60 -8.92
CA ALA A 46 4.02 10.96 -10.29
C ALA A 46 3.56 9.88 -11.28
N LYS A 47 3.75 8.59 -10.96
CA LYS A 47 3.25 7.49 -11.79
C LYS A 47 1.73 7.45 -11.86
N TRP A 48 1.03 7.72 -10.76
CA TRP A 48 -0.43 7.80 -10.78
C TRP A 48 -0.93 8.96 -11.66
N PHE A 49 -0.24 10.10 -11.61
CA PHE A 49 -0.53 11.24 -12.48
C PHE A 49 -0.27 10.90 -13.95
N ASP A 50 0.91 10.36 -14.28
CA ASP A 50 1.27 10.03 -15.65
C ASP A 50 0.43 8.88 -16.22
N ALA A 51 -0.15 8.03 -15.36
CA ALA A 51 -1.09 6.96 -15.72
C ALA A 51 -2.56 7.42 -15.78
N GLY A 52 -2.87 8.70 -15.47
CA GLY A 52 -4.24 9.21 -15.45
C GLY A 52 -5.12 8.66 -14.32
N LEU A 53 -4.52 8.14 -13.24
CA LEU A 53 -5.27 7.71 -12.05
C LEU A 53 -5.68 8.90 -11.18
N ILE A 54 -4.88 9.97 -11.18
CA ILE A 54 -5.14 11.22 -10.49
C ILE A 54 -5.07 12.35 -11.51
N ASP A 55 -6.16 13.11 -11.62
CA ASP A 55 -6.24 14.25 -12.51
C ASP A 55 -5.56 15.49 -11.92
N GLY A 56 -4.96 16.28 -12.80
CA GLY A 56 -4.33 17.55 -12.48
C GLY A 56 -3.60 18.12 -13.69
N PHE A 57 -2.86 19.21 -13.50
CA PHE A 57 -2.16 19.88 -14.58
C PHE A 57 -0.67 20.01 -14.27
N LYS A 58 0.13 20.08 -15.34
CA LYS A 58 1.55 20.44 -15.25
C LYS A 58 1.67 21.95 -15.38
N HIS A 59 2.48 22.57 -14.54
CA HIS A 59 2.69 24.01 -14.65
C HIS A 59 3.43 24.33 -15.96
N PRO A 60 2.99 25.31 -16.76
CA PRO A 60 3.76 25.74 -17.92
C PRO A 60 5.13 26.28 -17.45
N GLY A 61 6.21 25.87 -18.12
CA GLY A 61 7.59 26.28 -17.77
C GLY A 61 8.27 25.47 -16.64
N SER A 62 7.52 24.67 -15.87
CA SER A 62 8.08 23.78 -14.84
C SER A 62 7.37 22.43 -14.88
N ASN A 63 8.08 21.31 -14.99
CA ASN A 63 7.48 19.96 -14.99
C ASN A 63 6.90 19.53 -13.61
N THR A 64 6.61 20.50 -12.75
CA THR A 64 5.91 20.31 -11.49
C THR A 64 4.44 20.02 -11.75
N ARG A 65 3.96 18.92 -11.15
CA ARG A 65 2.57 18.47 -11.26
C ARG A 65 1.78 19.08 -10.11
N ARG A 66 0.62 19.65 -10.45
CA ARG A 66 -0.32 20.25 -9.50
C ARG A 66 -1.63 19.49 -9.54
N ILE A 67 -2.10 19.10 -8.37
CA ILE A 67 -3.32 18.31 -8.16
C ILE A 67 -4.26 19.18 -7.34
N SER A 68 -5.45 19.47 -7.86
CA SER A 68 -6.41 20.26 -7.11
C SER A 68 -7.04 19.40 -5.99
N LYS A 69 -7.46 20.06 -4.92
CA LYS A 69 -8.16 19.42 -3.81
C LYS A 69 -9.37 18.57 -4.23
N PRO A 70 -10.27 19.00 -5.13
CA PRO A 70 -11.39 18.15 -5.56
C PRO A 70 -10.93 16.89 -6.29
N GLU A 71 -9.92 16.96 -7.15
CA GLU A 71 -9.39 15.77 -7.85
C GLU A 71 -8.71 14.80 -6.90
N PHE A 72 -7.97 15.33 -5.92
CA PHE A 72 -7.42 14.51 -4.85
C PHE A 72 -8.50 13.78 -4.04
N LEU A 73 -9.59 14.47 -3.67
CA LEU A 73 -10.70 13.87 -2.93
C LEU A 73 -11.42 12.79 -3.76
N LYS A 74 -11.66 13.03 -5.05
CA LYS A 74 -12.21 12.03 -5.97
C LYS A 74 -11.35 10.76 -6.01
N PHE A 75 -10.02 10.90 -6.09
CA PHE A 75 -9.12 9.76 -6.06
C PHE A 75 -9.23 8.96 -4.76
N VAL A 76 -9.29 9.65 -3.63
CA VAL A 76 -9.40 9.05 -2.30
C VAL A 76 -10.70 8.27 -2.16
N ASP A 77 -11.81 8.86 -2.59
CA ASP A 77 -13.13 8.23 -2.54
C ASP A 77 -13.20 7.04 -3.50
N LYS A 78 -12.66 7.18 -4.73
CA LYS A 78 -12.59 6.10 -5.72
C LYS A 78 -11.82 4.87 -5.20
N HIS A 79 -10.74 5.08 -4.46
CA HIS A 79 -9.92 3.99 -3.90
C HIS A 79 -10.29 3.63 -2.45
N ASN A 80 -11.34 4.23 -1.88
CA ASN A 80 -11.77 4.04 -0.49
C ASN A 80 -10.62 4.20 0.52
N VAL A 81 -9.75 5.20 0.32
CA VAL A 81 -8.55 5.38 1.15
C VAL A 81 -8.91 6.11 2.45
N PRO A 82 -8.72 5.48 3.63
CA PRO A 82 -9.06 6.12 4.89
C PRO A 82 -7.89 7.03 5.37
N ILE A 83 -7.71 8.20 4.74
CA ILE A 83 -6.59 9.14 4.97
C ILE A 83 -6.37 9.43 6.47
N LYS A 84 -7.45 9.69 7.22
CA LYS A 84 -7.34 10.00 8.65
C LYS A 84 -6.67 8.89 9.44
N ARG A 85 -7.00 7.66 9.08
CA ARG A 85 -6.49 6.46 9.73
C ARG A 85 -5.07 6.19 9.25
N LEU A 86 -4.81 6.44 7.96
CA LEU A 86 -3.48 6.36 7.35
C LEU A 86 -2.46 7.27 8.02
N GLN A 87 -2.85 8.48 8.42
CA GLN A 87 -1.97 9.40 9.14
C GLN A 87 -1.64 8.90 10.56
N LYS A 88 -2.64 8.37 11.27
CA LYS A 88 -2.52 7.96 12.68
C LYS A 88 -1.88 6.58 12.88
N GLU A 89 -2.16 5.62 12.01
CA GLU A 89 -1.78 4.22 12.20
C GLU A 89 -0.79 3.77 11.09
N PRO A 90 0.19 2.90 11.43
CA PRO A 90 0.99 2.24 10.42
C PRO A 90 0.16 1.18 9.68
N PHE A 91 0.45 1.02 8.41
CA PHE A 91 -0.14 0.00 7.55
C PHE A 91 0.95 -0.92 7.01
N LEU A 92 0.53 -2.08 6.54
CA LEU A 92 1.36 -3.15 6.06
C LEU A 92 0.93 -3.55 4.66
N THR A 93 1.93 -3.90 3.85
CA THR A 93 1.71 -4.57 2.56
C THR A 93 1.29 -6.01 2.77
N THR A 94 0.59 -6.61 1.79
CA THR A 94 0.25 -8.04 1.82
C THR A 94 1.46 -8.94 2.06
N ALA A 95 2.63 -8.57 1.53
CA ALA A 95 3.88 -9.28 1.75
C ALA A 95 4.38 -9.19 3.21
N GLN A 96 4.21 -8.04 3.87
CA GLN A 96 4.53 -7.89 5.29
C GLN A 96 3.55 -8.69 6.16
N CYS A 97 2.24 -8.63 5.85
CA CYS A 97 1.23 -9.43 6.53
C CYS A 97 1.52 -10.94 6.41
N ALA A 98 1.84 -11.40 5.20
CA ALA A 98 2.18 -12.80 4.91
C ALA A 98 3.34 -13.29 5.80
N ARG A 99 4.41 -12.48 5.92
CA ARG A 99 5.55 -12.79 6.79
C ARG A 99 5.16 -12.86 8.27
N LEU A 100 4.33 -11.93 8.74
CA LEU A 100 3.91 -11.87 10.15
C LEU A 100 2.97 -13.03 10.53
N CYS A 101 2.11 -13.46 9.60
CA CYS A 101 1.16 -14.53 9.83
C CYS A 101 1.69 -15.92 9.44
N PHE A 102 2.92 -16.02 8.91
CA PHE A 102 3.50 -17.26 8.37
C PHE A 102 2.63 -17.92 7.30
N VAL A 103 2.01 -17.11 6.44
CA VAL A 103 1.17 -17.57 5.33
C VAL A 103 1.67 -17.01 4.01
N THR A 104 1.15 -17.54 2.90
CA THR A 104 1.45 -16.99 1.57
C THR A 104 0.75 -15.64 1.35
N THR A 105 1.31 -14.82 0.45
CA THR A 105 0.65 -13.58 0.00
C THR A 105 -0.73 -13.83 -0.61
N ASN A 106 -0.91 -14.97 -1.28
CA ASN A 106 -2.19 -15.37 -1.87
C ASN A 106 -3.26 -15.67 -0.81
N THR A 107 -2.85 -16.16 0.36
CA THR A 107 -3.77 -16.35 1.48
C THR A 107 -4.24 -14.99 2.02
N ILE A 108 -3.32 -14.03 2.17
CA ILE A 108 -3.67 -12.67 2.60
C ILE A 108 -4.59 -11.99 1.60
N THR A 109 -4.30 -12.08 0.30
CA THR A 109 -5.19 -11.48 -0.73
C THR A 109 -6.58 -12.09 -0.66
N LYS A 110 -6.70 -13.43 -0.55
CA LYS A 110 -7.99 -14.11 -0.36
C LYS A 110 -8.72 -13.64 0.89
N TRP A 111 -8.02 -13.41 2.01
CA TRP A 111 -8.66 -12.89 3.22
C TRP A 111 -9.19 -11.47 3.04
N ILE A 112 -8.48 -10.62 2.30
CA ILE A 112 -8.91 -9.25 1.99
C ILE A 112 -10.10 -9.28 1.02
N ASP A 113 -10.01 -10.05 -0.06
CA ASP A 113 -11.04 -10.13 -1.10
C ASP A 113 -12.34 -10.74 -0.54
N ARG A 114 -12.24 -11.68 0.40
CA ARG A 114 -13.40 -12.25 1.12
C ARG A 114 -13.90 -11.39 2.28
N SER A 115 -13.35 -10.17 2.46
CA SER A 115 -13.68 -9.27 3.58
C SER A 115 -13.49 -9.87 4.98
N ILE A 116 -12.65 -10.92 5.09
CA ILE A 116 -12.29 -11.56 6.36
C ILE A 116 -11.27 -10.69 7.12
N LEU A 117 -10.33 -10.11 6.37
CA LEU A 117 -9.32 -9.18 6.87
C LEU A 117 -9.61 -7.79 6.30
N PRO A 118 -9.84 -6.75 7.13
CA PRO A 118 -10.05 -5.40 6.64
C PRO A 118 -8.81 -4.90 5.89
N GLY A 119 -8.96 -4.68 4.59
CA GLY A 119 -7.92 -4.13 3.73
C GLY A 119 -8.46 -2.99 2.88
N PHE A 120 -7.56 -2.17 2.36
CA PHE A 120 -7.87 -1.11 1.41
C PHE A 120 -6.87 -1.12 0.25
N SER A 121 -7.28 -0.57 -0.88
CA SER A 121 -6.45 -0.48 -2.09
C SER A 121 -5.96 0.94 -2.27
N LEU A 122 -4.71 1.11 -2.72
CA LEU A 122 -4.16 2.43 -2.98
C LEU A 122 -3.61 2.50 -4.41
N GLY A 123 -4.31 3.22 -5.30
CA GLY A 123 -3.95 3.41 -6.69
C GLY A 123 -3.93 2.09 -7.48
N THR A 124 -2.75 1.52 -7.68
CA THR A 124 -2.48 0.36 -8.55
C THR A 124 -2.79 -0.99 -7.90
N GLU A 125 -3.99 -1.15 -7.32
CA GLU A 125 -4.49 -2.40 -6.70
C GLU A 125 -3.63 -3.02 -5.58
N ARG A 126 -2.69 -2.25 -5.02
CA ARG A 126 -1.93 -2.71 -3.87
C ARG A 126 -2.87 -2.77 -2.68
N ARG A 127 -3.16 -3.99 -2.25
CA ARG A 127 -3.91 -4.27 -1.03
C ARG A 127 -3.01 -3.98 0.18
N LEU A 128 -3.51 -3.13 1.07
CA LEU A 128 -2.86 -2.71 2.30
C LEU A 128 -3.76 -3.04 3.47
N VAL A 129 -3.16 -3.34 4.61
CA VAL A 129 -3.87 -3.70 5.84
C VAL A 129 -3.32 -2.86 6.99
N PHE A 130 -4.19 -2.31 7.82
CA PHE A 130 -3.73 -1.61 9.02
C PHE A 130 -3.10 -2.59 10.01
N HIS A 131 -1.98 -2.20 10.60
CA HIS A 131 -1.28 -3.05 11.57
C HIS A 131 -2.19 -3.48 12.73
N ARG A 132 -3.04 -2.56 13.21
CA ARG A 132 -4.03 -2.82 14.25
C ARG A 132 -5.08 -3.86 13.84
N ASP A 133 -5.56 -3.80 12.60
CA ASP A 133 -6.56 -4.74 12.08
C ASP A 133 -5.96 -6.13 11.92
N LEU A 134 -4.70 -6.22 11.45
CA LEU A 134 -3.98 -7.48 11.37
C LEU A 134 -3.79 -8.11 12.75
N ILE A 135 -3.37 -7.34 13.77
CA ILE A 135 -3.20 -7.85 15.13
C ILE A 135 -4.52 -8.36 15.69
N ARG A 136 -5.61 -7.58 15.53
CA ARG A 136 -6.94 -8.00 15.97
C ARG A 136 -7.35 -9.31 15.30
N PHE A 137 -7.17 -9.40 13.99
CA PHE A 137 -7.46 -10.60 13.22
C PHE A 137 -6.65 -11.82 13.71
N MET A 138 -5.35 -11.65 13.98
CA MET A 138 -4.50 -12.73 14.49
C MET A 138 -4.95 -13.23 15.86
N LYS A 139 -5.38 -12.32 16.75
CA LYS A 139 -5.94 -12.68 18.07
C LYS A 139 -7.24 -13.47 17.92
N ASP A 140 -8.18 -12.97 17.10
CA ASP A 140 -9.49 -13.60 16.91
C ASP A 140 -9.37 -14.99 16.29
N LYS A 141 -8.40 -15.20 15.39
CA LYS A 141 -8.13 -16.50 14.75
C LYS A 141 -7.17 -17.40 15.53
N LYS A 142 -6.74 -17.00 16.73
CA LYS A 142 -5.76 -17.72 17.56
C LYS A 142 -4.46 -18.06 16.81
N ILE A 143 -4.05 -17.21 15.86
CA ILE A 143 -2.78 -17.36 15.13
C ILE A 143 -1.66 -16.86 16.08
N PRO A 144 -0.60 -17.65 16.32
CA PRO A 144 0.44 -17.29 17.27
C PRO A 144 1.15 -15.99 16.86
N LEU A 145 1.19 -15.02 17.78
CA LEU A 145 1.89 -13.74 17.65
C LEU A 145 3.40 -13.95 17.88
N ILE A 146 4.09 -14.63 16.96
CA ILE A 146 5.56 -14.71 17.04
C ILE A 146 6.12 -13.34 16.61
N ARG A 147 6.55 -12.55 17.60
CA ARG A 147 7.30 -11.27 17.52
C ARG A 147 6.71 -10.19 16.59
N ALA A 148 5.43 -9.86 16.77
CA ALA A 148 4.90 -8.56 16.30
C ALA A 148 5.61 -7.36 16.98
N LYS A 149 6.14 -7.56 18.20
CA LYS A 149 6.88 -6.54 18.96
C LYS A 149 8.26 -6.21 18.39
N ASP A 150 8.92 -7.15 17.71
CA ASP A 150 10.24 -6.95 17.09
C ASP A 150 10.13 -6.53 15.61
N PHE A 151 8.91 -6.44 15.08
CA PHE A 151 8.67 -5.94 13.74
C PHE A 151 8.72 -4.41 13.74
N VAL A 152 9.89 -3.86 13.41
CA VAL A 152 10.01 -2.44 13.04
C VAL A 152 9.42 -2.28 11.65
N PRO A 153 8.32 -1.52 11.47
CA PRO A 153 7.86 -1.16 10.13
C PRO A 153 8.99 -0.36 9.49
N THR A 154 9.61 -0.92 8.46
CA THR A 154 10.48 -0.13 7.58
C THR A 154 9.58 0.95 6.97
N MET A 155 9.62 2.14 7.54
CA MET A 155 9.02 3.33 6.97
C MET A 155 9.55 3.41 5.53
N VAL A 156 8.64 3.53 4.57
CA VAL A 156 8.98 3.64 3.15
C VAL A 156 9.86 4.88 2.98
N GLY A 157 11.18 4.68 2.92
CA GLY A 157 12.15 5.77 2.88
C GLY A 157 13.61 5.35 2.69
N GLU A 158 13.93 4.06 2.53
CA GLU A 158 15.27 3.69 2.08
C GLU A 158 15.33 3.71 0.56
N GLU A 159 15.97 4.76 0.04
CA GLU A 159 16.57 4.75 -1.27
C GLU A 159 17.37 3.46 -1.42
N LYS A 160 16.94 2.59 -2.35
CA LYS A 160 17.80 1.51 -2.80
C LYS A 160 19.02 2.15 -3.44
N LYS A 161 20.14 2.25 -2.70
CA LYS A 161 21.45 2.53 -3.28
C LYS A 161 21.60 1.64 -4.53
N PRO A 162 22.03 2.19 -5.67
CA PRO A 162 22.07 1.45 -6.92
C PRO A 162 22.89 0.17 -6.70
N LYS A 163 22.27 -0.99 -6.94
CA LYS A 163 22.97 -2.27 -6.92
C LYS A 163 24.11 -2.17 -7.92
N LYS A 164 25.36 -2.02 -7.45
CA LYS A 164 26.55 -2.17 -8.27
C LYS A 164 26.41 -3.52 -8.99
N LYS A 165 26.21 -3.50 -10.30
CA LYS A 165 26.18 -4.71 -11.13
C LYS A 165 27.50 -5.44 -10.87
N LYS A 166 27.45 -6.61 -10.22
CA LYS A 166 28.63 -7.47 -10.13
C LYS A 166 29.04 -7.79 -11.57
N PRO A 167 30.32 -7.62 -11.96
CA PRO A 167 30.77 -7.97 -13.30
C PRO A 167 30.47 -9.46 -13.54
N ARG A 168 29.82 -9.75 -14.67
CA ARG A 168 29.59 -11.13 -15.12
C ARG A 168 30.96 -11.79 -15.25
N LYS A 169 31.26 -12.77 -14.40
CA LYS A 169 32.43 -13.66 -14.59
C LYS A 169 32.29 -14.29 -15.98
N LYS A 170 33.19 -13.94 -16.90
CA LYS A 170 33.34 -14.63 -18.19
C LYS A 170 33.57 -16.11 -17.88
N LYS A 171 32.66 -16.99 -18.31
CA LYS A 171 32.90 -18.44 -18.26
C LYS A 171 34.12 -18.73 -19.12
N ALA A 172 35.20 -19.20 -18.50
CA ALA A 172 36.38 -19.68 -19.20
C ALA A 172 35.97 -20.82 -20.14
N GLY A 173 36.41 -20.73 -21.39
CA GLY A 173 36.14 -21.72 -22.43
C GLY A 173 36.62 -23.10 -22.01
N ARG A 174 35.71 -24.06 -22.01
CA ARG A 174 36.01 -25.48 -21.84
C ARG A 174 36.70 -25.93 -23.14
N LYS A 175 38.04 -25.99 -23.15
CA LYS A 175 38.83 -26.57 -24.25
C LYS A 175 38.41 -28.03 -24.44
N GLY A 176 37.69 -28.31 -25.53
CA GLY A 176 37.40 -29.66 -25.98
C GLY A 176 38.68 -30.33 -26.48
N LYS A 177 39.12 -31.39 -25.80
CA LYS A 177 40.14 -32.33 -26.26
C LYS A 177 39.70 -32.92 -27.61
N LYS A 178 40.37 -32.57 -28.71
CA LYS A 178 40.29 -33.35 -29.96
C LYS A 178 40.97 -34.70 -29.70
N ARG A 179 40.15 -35.76 -29.59
CA ARG A 179 40.62 -37.15 -29.68
C ARG A 179 41.04 -37.41 -31.12
N GLY A 180 42.31 -37.75 -31.31
CA GLY A 180 42.83 -38.23 -32.58
C GLY A 180 42.12 -39.51 -33.01
N ARG A 181 41.76 -39.58 -34.29
CA ARG A 181 41.33 -40.82 -34.94
C ARG A 181 42.19 -41.00 -36.19
N ARG A 182 43.07 -42.00 -36.11
CA ARG A 182 43.86 -42.59 -37.19
C ARG A 182 43.00 -42.90 -38.41
N LYS A 183 43.58 -42.72 -39.60
CA LYS A 183 43.62 -43.64 -40.77
C LYS A 183 44.79 -43.12 -41.62
N ARG A 184 45.89 -43.89 -41.71
CA ARG A 184 46.25 -44.78 -42.83
C ARG A 184 46.19 -44.04 -44.15
#